data_AF-C6X7H8-F1
#
_entry.id   AF-C6X7H8-F1
#
_cell.length_a   1.000
_cell.length_b   1.000
_cell.length_c   1.000
_cell.angle_alpha   90.00
_cell.angle_beta   90.00
_cell.angle_gamma   90.00
#
_symmetry.space_group_name_H-M   'P 1'
#
loop_
_entity.id
_entity.type
_entity.pdbx_description
1 polymer ?
#
loop_
_entity_poly.entity_id
_entity_poly.type
_entity_poly.pdbx_seq_one_letter_code
_entity_poly.pdbx_strand_id
1 'polypeptide(L)'
;MILEEKEFLLNSPLYHQLNVDDSNIDKAWNIKFYNGSIDIFCLECQKDSVFTRKPRQISYGYEKWNSDSEYALHFNCTRVFSHEIVFYIKTTENTIQKIGQYPSIADLALQDIKKYQKLMSKSYYQDLSRAIGLSAHGVGIGSFVYLRRVFEFLVEQAHSKFISTPSWDEEAYKKSRMSEKIEMIKNALPTFLVENKNLYGILSKGVHELSEKECLEVFPLMKISIEIILDSELEESARKQKIEQARSSLSALQSKLK
;
A
#
# COMPACT_ATOMS: atom_id res chain seq x y z
N MET A 1 -9.31 -16.90 14.65
CA MET A 1 -9.33 -18.20 13.93
C MET A 1 -8.05 -18.30 13.14
N ILE A 2 -7.37 -19.45 13.13
CA ILE A 2 -6.15 -19.62 12.34
C ILE A 2 -6.53 -19.60 10.84
N LEU A 3 -5.93 -18.65 10.11
CA LEU A 3 -6.12 -18.48 8.67
C LEU A 3 -5.47 -19.65 7.91
N GLU A 4 -5.84 -19.83 6.65
CA GLU A 4 -5.16 -20.77 5.75
C GLU A 4 -3.68 -20.38 5.60
N GLU A 5 -2.81 -21.32 5.23
CA GLU A 5 -1.36 -21.18 5.43
C GLU A 5 -0.77 -19.97 4.68
N LYS A 6 -1.18 -19.79 3.43
CA LYS A 6 -0.76 -18.63 2.62
C LYS A 6 -1.24 -17.31 3.22
N GLU A 7 -2.49 -17.29 3.68
CA GLU A 7 -3.13 -16.10 4.21
C GLU A 7 -2.51 -15.71 5.55
N PHE A 8 -2.17 -16.68 6.40
CA PHE A 8 -1.39 -16.44 7.60
C PHE A 8 -0.02 -15.81 7.28
N LEU A 9 0.72 -16.36 6.31
CA LEU A 9 2.05 -15.85 5.96
C LEU A 9 1.99 -14.43 5.40
N LEU A 10 1.09 -14.17 4.45
CA LEU A 10 1.01 -12.91 3.72
C LEU A 10 0.31 -11.81 4.53
N ASN A 11 -0.79 -12.14 5.22
CA ASN A 11 -1.73 -11.14 5.76
C ASN A 11 -1.74 -11.05 7.29
N SER A 12 -1.20 -12.04 8.01
CA SER A 12 -1.18 -11.95 9.48
C SER A 12 -0.32 -10.75 9.93
N PRO A 13 -0.78 -9.91 10.88
CA PRO A 13 0.06 -8.89 11.47
C PRO A 13 1.24 -9.50 12.23
N LEU A 14 2.30 -8.71 12.39
CA LEU A 14 3.42 -9.09 13.25
C LEU A 14 3.00 -9.06 14.73
N TYR A 15 3.46 -10.03 15.51
CA TYR A 15 3.23 -10.18 16.96
C TYR A 15 1.77 -10.38 17.37
N HIS A 16 0.86 -10.59 16.42
CA HIS A 16 -0.50 -10.99 16.73
C HIS A 16 -0.55 -12.48 17.09
N GLN A 17 -0.97 -12.78 18.32
CA GLN A 17 -1.06 -14.15 18.83
C GLN A 17 -2.38 -14.79 18.42
N LEU A 18 -2.29 -15.94 17.76
CA LEU A 18 -3.43 -16.81 17.48
C LEU A 18 -3.37 -18.01 18.39
N ASN A 19 -4.46 -18.27 19.12
CA ASN A 19 -4.58 -19.44 19.99
C ASN A 19 -4.62 -20.73 19.15
N VAL A 20 -3.87 -21.73 19.61
CA VAL A 20 -3.83 -23.08 19.07
C VAL A 20 -4.47 -24.02 20.09
N ASP A 21 -5.43 -24.81 19.63
CA ASP A 21 -6.12 -25.83 20.42
C ASP A 21 -6.40 -27.06 19.54
N ASP A 22 -6.97 -28.11 20.14
CA ASP A 22 -7.25 -29.38 19.46
C ASP A 22 -8.14 -29.20 18.21
N SER A 23 -8.93 -28.13 18.11
CA SER A 23 -9.80 -27.88 16.96
C SER A 23 -9.08 -27.29 15.75
N ASN A 24 -7.88 -26.72 15.92
CA ASN A 24 -7.18 -25.97 14.88
C ASN A 24 -5.68 -26.30 14.77
N ILE A 25 -5.18 -27.24 15.58
CA ILE A 25 -3.79 -27.68 15.60
C ILE A 25 -3.26 -28.12 14.23
N ASP A 26 -4.11 -28.73 13.40
CA ASP A 26 -3.77 -29.15 12.03
C ASP A 26 -3.37 -27.95 11.15
N LYS A 27 -4.07 -26.81 11.29
CA LYS A 27 -3.73 -25.58 10.55
C LYS A 27 -2.37 -25.04 10.98
N ALA A 28 -2.10 -25.08 12.28
CA ALA A 28 -0.83 -24.65 12.84
C ALA A 28 0.34 -25.54 12.35
N TRP A 29 0.11 -26.85 12.25
CA TRP A 29 1.04 -27.79 11.62
C TRP A 29 1.27 -27.53 10.14
N ASN A 30 0.21 -27.27 9.38
CA ASN A 30 0.33 -26.96 7.96
C ASN A 30 1.16 -25.70 7.71
N ILE A 31 1.04 -24.67 8.57
CA ILE A 31 1.90 -23.48 8.52
C ILE A 31 3.37 -23.88 8.78
N LYS A 32 3.64 -24.65 9.85
CA LYS A 32 5.02 -25.06 10.22
C LYS A 32 5.70 -25.85 9.11
N PHE A 33 4.96 -26.73 8.45
CA PHE A 33 5.45 -27.61 7.38
C PHE A 33 5.09 -27.15 5.97
N TYR A 34 4.68 -25.88 5.81
CA TYR A 34 4.25 -25.38 4.52
C TYR A 34 5.35 -25.54 3.47
N ASN A 35 5.04 -26.33 2.44
CA ASN A 35 5.96 -26.66 1.34
C ASN A 35 5.41 -26.22 -0.03
N GLY A 36 4.45 -25.29 -0.04
CA GLY A 36 3.86 -24.77 -1.27
C GLY A 36 4.61 -23.57 -1.85
N SER A 37 3.97 -22.93 -2.81
CA SER A 37 4.37 -21.64 -3.36
C SER A 37 3.50 -20.51 -2.83
N ILE A 38 4.01 -19.28 -2.85
CA ILE A 38 3.26 -18.06 -2.56
C ILE A 38 3.39 -17.10 -3.73
N ASP A 39 2.32 -16.37 -4.01
CA ASP A 39 2.26 -15.36 -5.06
C ASP A 39 2.42 -13.99 -4.41
N ILE A 40 3.54 -13.33 -4.68
CA ILE A 40 3.89 -12.06 -4.05
C ILE A 40 4.88 -11.27 -4.92
N PHE A 41 4.84 -9.94 -4.79
CA PHE A 41 5.76 -9.06 -5.48
C PHE A 41 7.22 -9.32 -5.08
N CYS A 42 8.10 -9.50 -6.07
CA CYS A 42 9.53 -9.63 -5.83
C CYS A 42 10.20 -8.25 -5.92
N LEU A 43 10.76 -7.75 -4.80
CA LEU A 43 11.38 -6.42 -4.73
C LEU A 43 12.57 -6.27 -5.66
N GLU A 44 13.43 -7.28 -5.75
CA GLU A 44 14.59 -7.21 -6.62
C GLU A 44 14.22 -7.34 -8.11
N CYS A 45 13.23 -8.17 -8.46
CA CYS A 45 12.75 -8.27 -9.84
C CYS A 45 11.88 -7.07 -10.28
N GLN A 46 11.25 -6.38 -9.33
CA GLN A 46 10.24 -5.34 -9.54
C GLN A 46 9.01 -5.81 -10.34
N LYS A 47 8.50 -7.00 -10.01
CA LYS A 47 7.30 -7.59 -10.63
C LYS A 47 6.70 -8.71 -9.77
N ASP A 48 5.40 -8.94 -9.93
CA ASP A 48 4.68 -10.07 -9.32
C ASP A 48 5.29 -11.39 -9.73
N SER A 49 5.63 -12.23 -8.76
CA SER A 49 6.29 -13.50 -9.01
C SER A 49 5.76 -14.60 -8.10
N VAL A 50 6.02 -15.84 -8.50
CA VAL A 50 5.82 -17.00 -7.65
C VAL A 50 7.09 -17.23 -6.85
N PHE A 51 6.94 -17.48 -5.55
CA PHE A 51 8.02 -17.85 -4.64
C PHE A 51 7.80 -19.27 -4.13
N THR A 52 8.78 -20.14 -4.27
CA THR A 52 8.71 -21.55 -3.85
C THR A 52 9.54 -21.78 -2.60
N ARG A 53 9.04 -22.59 -1.66
CA ARG A 53 9.75 -22.93 -0.42
C ARG A 53 11.15 -23.47 -0.72
N LYS A 54 12.20 -22.92 -0.08
CA LYS A 54 13.54 -23.54 -0.09
C LYS A 54 13.41 -24.92 0.55
N PRO A 55 13.85 -26.00 -0.11
CA PRO A 55 13.77 -27.34 0.44
C PRO A 55 14.51 -27.40 1.77
N ARG A 56 13.80 -27.74 2.83
CA ARG A 56 14.37 -28.02 4.15
C ARG A 56 14.63 -29.52 4.23
N GLN A 57 15.78 -29.94 4.75
CA GLN A 57 15.89 -31.29 5.31
C GLN A 57 14.97 -31.35 6.52
N ILE A 58 13.77 -31.87 6.34
CA ILE A 58 12.83 -32.11 7.43
C ILE A 58 13.20 -33.47 8.02
N SER A 59 13.78 -33.48 9.23
CA SER A 59 13.76 -34.70 10.03
C SER A 59 12.34 -34.88 10.54
N TYR A 60 11.61 -35.86 10.01
CA TYR A 60 10.32 -36.29 10.55
C TYR A 60 10.55 -36.97 11.91
N GLY A 61 10.85 -36.17 12.93
CA GLY A 61 10.64 -36.56 14.31
C GLY A 61 9.16 -36.40 14.64
N TYR A 62 8.59 -37.31 15.41
CA TYR A 62 7.30 -37.13 16.07
C TYR A 62 7.43 -36.01 17.13
N GLU A 63 7.61 -34.77 16.69
CA GLU A 63 7.54 -33.61 17.58
C GLU A 63 6.07 -33.40 17.95
N LYS A 64 5.74 -33.48 19.24
CA LYS A 64 4.46 -32.92 19.71
C LYS A 64 4.50 -31.41 19.50
N TRP A 65 3.35 -30.80 19.21
CA TRP A 65 3.21 -29.33 19.07
C TRP A 65 3.70 -28.56 20.31
N ASN A 66 3.74 -29.23 21.48
CA ASN A 66 4.12 -28.73 22.82
C ASN A 66 5.60 -28.32 22.98
N SER A 67 6.20 -27.68 21.99
CA SER A 67 7.53 -27.09 22.14
C SER A 67 7.50 -25.65 21.67
N ASP A 68 7.82 -24.74 22.60
CA ASP A 68 8.25 -23.39 22.26
C ASP A 68 9.33 -23.47 21.17
N SER A 69 9.02 -22.92 20.00
CA SER A 69 9.93 -23.01 18.85
C SER A 69 9.91 -21.72 18.04
N GLU A 70 11.07 -21.35 17.53
CA GLU A 70 11.25 -20.23 16.62
C GLU A 70 11.88 -20.77 15.34
N TYR A 71 11.25 -20.48 14.20
CA TYR A 71 11.73 -20.97 12.91
C TYR A 71 11.45 -19.99 11.78
N ALA A 72 12.22 -20.14 10.70
CA ALA A 72 12.09 -19.34 9.50
C ALA A 72 11.62 -20.18 8.30
N LEU A 73 10.63 -19.66 7.59
CA LEU A 73 10.19 -20.20 6.31
C LEU A 73 10.80 -19.35 5.19
N HIS A 74 11.80 -19.91 4.51
CA HIS A 74 12.48 -19.29 3.38
C HIS A 74 11.85 -19.70 2.06
N PHE A 75 11.63 -18.74 1.19
CA PHE A 75 11.10 -18.92 -0.16
C PHE A 75 11.99 -18.20 -1.17
N ASN A 76 12.12 -18.80 -2.36
CA ASN A 76 12.90 -18.24 -3.46
C ASN A 76 12.02 -17.89 -4.63
N CYS A 77 12.32 -16.76 -5.25
CA CYS A 77 11.66 -16.36 -6.50
C CYS A 77 11.96 -17.39 -7.58
N THR A 78 10.92 -17.88 -8.26
CA THR A 78 11.06 -18.86 -9.34
C THR A 78 11.77 -18.30 -10.58
N ARG A 79 11.78 -16.97 -10.74
CA ARG A 79 12.47 -16.28 -11.84
C ARG A 79 13.96 -16.10 -11.60
N VAL A 80 14.35 -15.83 -10.35
CA VAL A 80 15.74 -15.61 -9.94
C VAL A 80 15.93 -16.17 -8.54
N PHE A 81 16.60 -17.31 -8.44
CA PHE A 81 16.68 -18.11 -7.21
C PHE A 81 17.47 -17.45 -6.07
N SER A 82 18.25 -16.40 -6.35
CA SER A 82 18.93 -15.62 -5.32
C SER A 82 18.00 -14.65 -4.57
N HIS A 83 16.83 -14.33 -5.13
CA HIS A 83 15.87 -13.44 -4.47
C HIS A 83 15.04 -14.22 -3.47
N GLU A 84 14.96 -13.72 -2.23
CA GLU A 84 14.35 -14.46 -1.13
C GLU A 84 13.30 -13.67 -0.36
N ILE A 85 12.31 -14.41 0.12
CA ILE A 85 11.34 -13.96 1.11
C ILE A 85 11.41 -14.91 2.30
N VAL A 86 11.42 -14.35 3.50
CA VAL A 86 11.57 -15.10 4.74
C VAL A 86 10.48 -14.67 5.71
N PHE A 87 9.76 -15.63 6.29
CA PHE A 87 8.81 -15.39 7.38
C PHE A 87 9.36 -16.01 8.66
N TYR A 88 9.40 -15.24 9.74
CA TYR A 88 9.83 -15.68 11.05
C TYR A 88 8.60 -15.95 11.92
N ILE A 89 8.51 -17.16 12.46
CA ILE A 89 7.35 -17.64 13.21
C ILE A 89 7.81 -18.11 14.59
N LYS A 90 7.04 -17.75 15.61
CA LYS A 90 7.16 -18.28 16.96
C LYS A 90 5.91 -19.08 17.29
N THR A 91 6.11 -20.30 17.74
CA THR A 91 5.06 -21.14 18.32
C THR A 91 5.33 -21.31 19.81
N THR A 92 4.27 -21.35 20.60
CA THR A 92 4.29 -21.85 21.98
C THR A 92 3.33 -23.03 22.09
N GLU A 93 3.20 -23.62 23.28
CA GLU A 93 2.24 -24.70 23.52
C GLU A 93 0.83 -24.38 22.98
N ASN A 94 0.36 -23.14 23.19
CA ASN A 94 -1.02 -22.76 22.90
C ASN A 94 -1.14 -21.59 21.91
N THR A 95 -0.04 -21.14 21.29
CA THR A 95 -0.10 -20.01 20.35
C THR A 95 0.81 -20.15 19.15
N ILE A 96 0.42 -19.50 18.06
CA ILE A 96 1.26 -19.25 16.88
C ILE A 96 1.23 -17.76 16.56
N GLN A 97 2.38 -17.19 16.25
CA GLN A 97 2.50 -15.78 15.85
C GLN A 97 3.61 -15.58 14.82
N LYS A 98 3.36 -14.70 13.84
CA LYS A 98 4.40 -14.20 12.93
C LYS A 98 5.20 -13.12 13.67
N ILE A 99 6.50 -13.33 13.88
CA ILE A 99 7.37 -12.41 14.66
C ILE A 99 8.28 -11.55 13.78
N GLY A 100 8.30 -11.79 12.47
CA GLY A 100 9.06 -10.99 11.52
C GLY A 100 8.88 -11.46 10.09
N GLN A 101 9.35 -10.66 9.14
CA GLN A 101 9.52 -11.07 7.75
C GLN A 101 10.59 -10.23 7.03
N TYR A 102 11.17 -10.81 5.99
CA TYR A 102 11.99 -10.13 4.99
C TYR A 102 11.44 -10.42 3.59
N PRO A 103 11.31 -9.43 2.70
CA PRO A 103 11.33 -8.00 2.99
C PRO A 103 10.19 -7.59 3.95
N SER A 104 10.28 -6.36 4.48
CA SER A 104 9.23 -5.88 5.40
C SER A 104 7.89 -5.70 4.67
N ILE A 105 6.78 -5.75 5.42
CA ILE A 105 5.44 -5.49 4.85
C ILE A 105 5.40 -4.10 4.20
N ALA A 106 6.06 -3.12 4.83
CA ALA A 106 6.21 -1.79 4.28
C ALA A 106 6.92 -1.83 2.92
N ASP A 107 8.10 -2.47 2.81
CA ASP A 107 8.86 -2.50 1.54
C ASP A 107 8.05 -3.09 0.37
N LEU A 108 7.27 -4.14 0.65
CA LEU A 108 6.37 -4.75 -0.32
C LEU A 108 5.28 -3.77 -0.76
N ALA A 109 4.61 -3.13 0.19
CA ALA A 109 3.54 -2.18 -0.09
C ALA A 109 4.03 -0.86 -0.71
N LEU A 110 5.32 -0.52 -0.57
CA LEU A 110 5.93 0.63 -1.24
C LEU A 110 6.10 0.46 -2.74
N GLN A 111 6.08 -0.77 -3.27
CA GLN A 111 6.21 -1.00 -4.71
C GLN A 111 4.96 -0.53 -5.45
N ASP A 112 3.77 -0.77 -4.90
CA ASP A 112 2.50 -0.36 -5.48
C ASP A 112 2.45 1.16 -5.71
N ILE A 113 3.04 1.92 -4.79
CA ILE A 113 3.03 3.39 -4.85
C ILE A 113 4.25 3.98 -5.55
N LYS A 114 5.28 3.18 -5.88
CA LYS A 114 6.54 3.65 -6.49
C LYS A 114 6.30 4.41 -7.80
N LYS A 115 5.27 4.03 -8.57
CA LYS A 115 4.86 4.74 -9.80
C LYS A 115 4.49 6.21 -9.55
N TYR A 116 3.98 6.54 -8.36
CA TYR A 116 3.58 7.89 -7.97
C TYR A 116 4.74 8.77 -7.51
N GLN A 117 5.93 8.20 -7.28
CA GLN A 117 7.10 8.94 -6.78
C GLN A 117 7.44 10.16 -7.66
N LYS A 118 7.15 10.10 -8.97
CA LYS A 118 7.42 11.19 -9.92
C LYS A 118 6.36 12.30 -9.91
N LEU A 119 5.16 12.04 -9.38
CA LEU A 119 4.04 13.01 -9.36
C LEU A 119 4.07 13.95 -8.16
N MET A 120 4.67 13.51 -7.06
CA MET A 120 4.60 14.19 -5.78
C MET A 120 6.00 14.53 -5.26
N SER A 121 6.06 15.54 -4.39
CA SER A 121 7.32 15.85 -3.72
C SER A 121 7.74 14.69 -2.80
N LYS A 122 9.04 14.61 -2.52
CA LYS A 122 9.63 13.56 -1.69
C LYS A 122 8.94 13.42 -0.32
N SER A 123 8.50 14.54 0.28
CA SER A 123 7.84 14.54 1.58
C SER A 123 6.47 13.85 1.55
N TYR A 124 5.65 14.09 0.52
CA TYR A 124 4.31 13.50 0.44
C TYR A 124 4.35 12.03 0.02
N TYR A 125 5.32 11.65 -0.80
CA TYR A 125 5.60 10.23 -1.03
C TYR A 125 5.96 9.50 0.27
N GLN A 126 6.78 10.14 1.14
CA GLN A 126 7.09 9.61 2.47
C GLN A 126 5.85 9.55 3.37
N ASP A 127 4.93 10.52 3.28
CA ASP A 127 3.69 10.49 4.05
C ASP A 127 2.79 9.33 3.60
N LEU A 128 2.61 9.10 2.30
CA LEU A 128 1.86 7.93 1.79
C LEU A 128 2.52 6.61 2.20
N SER A 129 3.84 6.54 2.09
CA SER A 129 4.67 5.42 2.56
C SER A 129 4.47 5.13 4.05
N ARG A 130 4.51 6.16 4.89
CA ARG A 130 4.28 6.04 6.34
C ARG A 130 2.86 5.62 6.66
N ALA A 131 1.86 6.16 5.95
CA ALA A 131 0.46 5.76 6.14
C ALA A 131 0.30 4.24 5.94
N ILE A 132 0.83 3.74 4.82
CA ILE A 132 0.80 2.30 4.49
C ILE A 132 1.55 1.48 5.54
N GLY A 133 2.77 1.88 5.90
CA GLY A 133 3.57 1.19 6.91
C GLY A 133 2.87 1.14 8.28
N LEU A 134 2.27 2.23 8.72
CA LEU A 134 1.53 2.30 9.98
C LEU A 134 0.31 1.39 9.96
N SER A 135 -0.47 1.39 8.89
CA SER A 135 -1.62 0.49 8.74
C SER A 135 -1.20 -0.98 8.80
N ALA A 136 -0.07 -1.33 8.16
CA ALA A 136 0.49 -2.68 8.17
C ALA A 136 0.95 -3.14 9.56
N HIS A 137 1.31 -2.19 10.43
CA HIS A 137 1.66 -2.43 11.83
C HIS A 137 0.48 -2.27 12.80
N GLY A 138 -0.75 -2.17 12.28
CA GLY A 138 -1.96 -2.07 13.11
C GLY A 138 -2.16 -0.70 13.76
N VAL A 139 -1.54 0.35 13.22
CA VAL A 139 -1.72 1.74 13.67
C VAL A 139 -2.60 2.48 12.66
N GLY A 140 -3.91 2.37 12.83
CA GLY A 140 -4.96 2.96 12.00
C GLY A 140 -5.06 4.48 12.11
N ILE A 141 -5.22 5.06 13.30
CA ILE A 141 -5.39 6.51 13.48
C ILE A 141 -4.15 7.26 12.95
N GLY A 142 -2.96 6.74 13.30
CA GLY A 142 -1.69 7.27 12.79
C GLY A 142 -1.63 7.24 11.26
N SER A 143 -2.08 6.16 10.63
CA SER A 143 -2.13 6.07 9.16
C SER A 143 -3.04 7.14 8.53
N PHE A 144 -4.18 7.44 9.17
CA PHE A 144 -5.14 8.45 8.71
C PHE A 144 -4.59 9.88 8.78
N VAL A 145 -3.75 10.20 9.77
CA VAL A 145 -3.06 11.49 9.86
C VAL A 145 -2.21 11.72 8.59
N TYR A 146 -1.50 10.70 8.13
CA TYR A 146 -0.69 10.80 6.92
C TYR A 146 -1.54 10.81 5.65
N LEU A 147 -2.57 9.95 5.53
CA LEU A 147 -3.48 9.97 4.38
C LEU A 147 -4.18 11.33 4.21
N ARG A 148 -4.58 11.97 5.33
CA ARG A 148 -5.16 13.31 5.31
C ARG A 148 -4.19 14.34 4.74
N ARG A 149 -2.92 14.33 5.16
CA ARG A 149 -1.89 15.24 4.63
C ARG A 149 -1.63 15.01 3.14
N VAL A 150 -1.64 13.76 2.67
CA VAL A 150 -1.53 13.43 1.25
C VAL A 150 -2.74 13.96 0.48
N PHE A 151 -3.95 13.76 0.98
CA PHE A 151 -5.18 14.24 0.35
C PHE A 151 -5.20 15.78 0.23
N GLU A 152 -4.91 16.49 1.33
CA GLU A 152 -4.83 17.96 1.35
C GLU A 152 -3.80 18.47 0.33
N PHE A 153 -2.65 17.80 0.21
CA PHE A 153 -1.67 18.14 -0.81
C PHE A 153 -2.19 17.95 -2.24
N LEU A 154 -2.93 16.88 -2.53
CA LEU A 154 -3.50 16.66 -3.87
C LEU A 154 -4.49 17.77 -4.24
N VAL A 155 -5.32 18.20 -3.30
CA VAL A 155 -6.24 19.33 -3.49
C VAL A 155 -5.46 20.62 -3.74
N GLU A 156 -4.44 20.92 -2.92
CA GLU A 156 -3.66 22.15 -3.09
C GLU A 156 -2.77 22.12 -4.36
N GLN A 157 -2.32 20.95 -4.79
CA GLN A 157 -1.62 20.77 -6.07
C GLN A 157 -2.55 21.10 -7.24
N ALA A 158 -3.79 20.63 -7.23
CA ALA A 158 -4.78 20.98 -8.25
C ALA A 158 -5.15 22.47 -8.21
N HIS A 159 -5.28 23.04 -7.01
CA HIS A 159 -5.51 24.47 -6.80
C HIS A 159 -4.42 25.33 -7.45
N SER A 160 -3.15 24.92 -7.40
CA SER A 160 -2.05 25.66 -8.04
C SER A 160 -2.24 25.90 -9.55
N LYS A 161 -3.03 25.06 -10.23
CA LYS A 161 -3.38 25.21 -11.66
C LYS A 161 -4.33 26.40 -11.90
N PHE A 162 -5.04 26.89 -10.88
CA PHE A 162 -6.05 27.96 -10.99
C PHE A 162 -5.55 29.34 -10.56
N ILE A 163 -4.50 29.44 -9.75
CA ILE A 163 -3.95 30.70 -9.22
C ILE A 163 -3.62 31.71 -10.33
N SER A 164 -3.25 31.23 -11.53
CA SER A 164 -2.94 32.06 -12.69
C SER A 164 -4.16 32.50 -13.51
N THR A 165 -5.38 32.11 -13.12
CA THR A 165 -6.61 32.42 -13.86
C THR A 165 -7.14 33.80 -13.44
N PRO A 166 -7.45 34.72 -14.38
CA PRO A 166 -7.88 36.09 -14.06
C PRO A 166 -9.17 36.20 -13.24
N SER A 167 -10.00 35.17 -13.24
CA SER A 167 -11.30 35.12 -12.54
C SER A 167 -11.24 34.37 -11.20
N TRP A 168 -10.04 34.05 -10.70
CA TRP A 168 -9.86 33.28 -9.48
C TRP A 168 -9.92 34.19 -8.23
N ASP A 169 -10.78 33.83 -7.27
CA ASP A 169 -10.86 34.48 -5.97
C ASP A 169 -10.14 33.63 -4.90
N GLU A 170 -8.88 34.00 -4.64
CA GLU A 170 -8.01 33.33 -3.67
C GLU A 170 -8.49 33.49 -2.22
N GLU A 171 -9.11 34.63 -1.89
CA GLU A 171 -9.59 34.91 -0.53
C GLU A 171 -10.83 34.06 -0.21
N ALA A 172 -11.72 33.88 -1.18
CA ALA A 172 -12.84 32.96 -1.07
C ALA A 172 -12.36 31.51 -0.88
N TYR A 173 -11.40 31.06 -1.69
CA TYR A 173 -10.88 29.69 -1.62
C TYR A 173 -10.27 29.37 -0.24
N LYS A 174 -9.46 30.28 0.32
CA LYS A 174 -8.83 30.07 1.63
C LYS A 174 -9.81 29.99 2.79
N LYS A 175 -10.92 30.73 2.73
CA LYS A 175 -11.96 30.75 3.77
C LYS A 175 -12.96 29.58 3.65
N SER A 176 -13.01 28.96 2.47
CA SER A 176 -13.92 27.85 2.18
C SER A 176 -13.54 26.54 2.86
N ARG A 177 -14.57 25.74 3.14
CA ARG A 177 -14.40 24.37 3.66
C ARG A 177 -13.85 23.45 2.58
N MET A 178 -13.24 22.33 2.96
CA MET A 178 -12.63 21.40 1.99
C MET A 178 -13.60 20.92 0.89
N SER A 179 -14.86 20.65 1.24
CA SER A 179 -15.89 20.28 0.26
C SER A 179 -16.19 21.38 -0.75
N GLU A 180 -16.13 22.64 -0.34
CA GLU A 180 -16.33 23.81 -1.19
C GLU A 180 -15.09 24.03 -2.06
N LYS A 181 -13.88 23.90 -1.48
CA LYS A 181 -12.62 23.95 -2.22
C LYS A 181 -12.60 22.97 -3.40
N ILE A 182 -12.99 21.72 -3.16
CA ILE A 182 -13.09 20.69 -4.21
C ILE A 182 -14.06 21.11 -5.32
N GLU A 183 -15.20 21.72 -4.98
CA GLU A 183 -16.18 22.20 -5.97
C GLU A 183 -15.63 23.38 -6.81
N MET A 184 -14.87 24.29 -6.18
CA MET A 184 -14.25 25.44 -6.86
C MET A 184 -13.20 24.98 -7.90
N ILE A 185 -12.45 23.92 -7.60
CA ILE A 185 -11.37 23.42 -8.47
C ILE A 185 -11.74 22.13 -9.23
N LYS A 186 -13.03 21.77 -9.29
CA LYS A 186 -13.51 20.50 -9.84
C LYS A 186 -13.02 20.17 -11.25
N ASN A 187 -12.75 21.19 -12.06
CA ASN A 187 -12.28 21.02 -13.43
C ASN A 187 -10.83 20.53 -13.53
N ALA A 188 -10.04 20.64 -12.45
CA ALA A 188 -8.67 20.11 -12.41
C ALA A 188 -8.51 18.94 -11.43
N LEU A 189 -9.61 18.42 -10.90
CA LEU A 189 -9.62 17.22 -10.08
C LEU A 189 -10.26 16.05 -10.84
N PRO A 190 -9.88 14.81 -10.53
CA PRO A 190 -10.55 13.63 -11.06
C PRO A 190 -12.04 13.62 -10.69
N THR A 191 -12.90 13.20 -11.62
CA THR A 191 -14.36 13.12 -11.42
C THR A 191 -14.73 12.33 -10.18
N PHE A 192 -14.02 11.23 -9.92
CA PHE A 192 -14.19 10.41 -8.73
C PHE A 192 -14.12 11.21 -7.43
N LEU A 193 -13.16 12.14 -7.32
CA LEU A 193 -12.99 12.95 -6.11
C LEU A 193 -14.10 13.99 -5.95
N VAL A 194 -14.56 14.58 -7.06
CA VAL A 194 -15.64 15.58 -7.07
C VAL A 194 -16.96 14.94 -6.64
N GLU A 195 -17.26 13.74 -7.14
CA GLU A 195 -18.44 12.96 -6.77
C GLU A 195 -18.36 12.49 -5.31
N ASN A 196 -17.16 12.17 -4.84
CA ASN A 196 -16.92 11.61 -3.50
C ASN A 196 -16.23 12.60 -2.56
N LYS A 197 -16.64 13.88 -2.57
CA LYS A 197 -16.08 14.93 -1.68
C LYS A 197 -16.15 14.63 -0.18
N ASN A 198 -17.01 13.69 0.22
CA ASN A 198 -17.13 13.21 1.59
C ASN A 198 -15.93 12.37 2.06
N LEU A 199 -15.05 11.91 1.16
CA LEU A 199 -13.82 11.17 1.49
C LEU A 199 -12.95 11.94 2.49
N TYR A 200 -12.84 13.27 2.34
CA TYR A 200 -12.12 14.09 3.32
C TYR A 200 -12.80 14.08 4.69
N GLY A 201 -14.14 14.06 4.73
CA GLY A 201 -14.89 13.93 5.97
C GLY A 201 -14.57 12.63 6.70
N ILE A 202 -14.42 11.52 5.97
CA ILE A 202 -14.01 10.22 6.53
C ILE A 202 -12.58 10.30 7.09
N LEU A 203 -11.64 10.88 6.35
CA LEU A 203 -10.26 11.08 6.82
C LEU A 203 -10.20 11.94 8.09
N SER A 204 -10.98 13.01 8.13
CA SER A 204 -11.06 13.90 9.30
C SER A 204 -11.67 13.17 10.50
N LYS A 205 -12.78 12.43 10.31
CA LYS A 205 -13.40 11.64 11.37
C LYS A 205 -12.51 10.52 11.87
N GLY A 206 -11.72 9.89 11.00
CA GLY A 206 -10.80 8.84 11.40
C GLY A 206 -9.75 9.31 12.43
N VAL A 207 -9.36 10.58 12.38
CA VAL A 207 -8.39 11.15 13.34
C VAL A 207 -9.04 11.56 14.67
N HIS A 208 -10.34 11.89 14.67
CA HIS A 208 -11.01 12.54 15.80
C HIS A 208 -12.05 11.65 16.51
N GLU A 209 -12.66 10.71 15.80
CA GLU A 209 -13.86 9.99 16.24
C GLU A 209 -13.75 8.47 16.15
N LEU A 210 -13.00 7.92 15.18
CA LEU A 210 -12.89 6.47 14.98
C LEU A 210 -11.81 5.82 15.87
N SER A 211 -12.02 4.56 16.20
CA SER A 211 -11.03 3.71 16.86
C SER A 211 -9.92 3.23 15.91
N GLU A 212 -8.82 2.72 16.46
CA GLU A 212 -7.74 2.10 15.68
C GLU A 212 -8.26 1.00 14.75
N LYS A 213 -9.15 0.13 15.25
CA LYS A 213 -9.71 -0.98 14.48
C LYS A 213 -10.57 -0.49 13.31
N GLU A 214 -11.47 0.47 13.54
CA GLU A 214 -12.32 1.06 12.49
C GLU A 214 -11.47 1.77 11.43
N CYS A 215 -10.42 2.50 11.83
CA CYS A 215 -9.48 3.09 10.89
C CYS A 215 -8.79 2.03 10.02
N LEU A 216 -8.33 0.92 10.61
CA LEU A 216 -7.71 -0.17 9.84
C LEU A 216 -8.70 -0.84 8.86
N GLU A 217 -9.96 -1.01 9.25
CA GLU A 217 -11.01 -1.57 8.37
C GLU A 217 -11.30 -0.64 7.18
N VAL A 218 -11.30 0.68 7.40
CA VAL A 218 -11.59 1.69 6.36
C VAL A 218 -10.35 2.05 5.53
N PHE A 219 -9.13 1.80 6.03
CA PHE A 219 -7.88 2.17 5.38
C PHE A 219 -7.74 1.67 3.93
N PRO A 220 -8.06 0.40 3.58
CA PRO A 220 -7.95 -0.08 2.20
C PRO A 220 -8.79 0.75 1.22
N LEU A 221 -10.02 1.12 1.60
CA LEU A 221 -10.89 1.96 0.79
C LEU A 221 -10.29 3.35 0.59
N MET A 222 -9.73 3.94 1.65
CA MET A 222 -9.09 5.26 1.58
C MET A 222 -7.82 5.23 0.73
N LYS A 223 -7.00 4.17 0.84
CA LYS A 223 -5.82 3.95 -0.01
C LYS A 223 -6.21 3.91 -1.48
N ILE A 224 -7.20 3.07 -1.83
CA ILE A 224 -7.71 2.95 -3.21
C ILE A 224 -8.20 4.32 -3.72
N SER A 225 -8.93 5.06 -2.88
CA SER A 225 -9.44 6.38 -3.26
C SER A 225 -8.32 7.36 -3.60
N ILE A 226 -7.23 7.36 -2.83
CA ILE A 226 -6.04 8.18 -3.12
C ILE A 226 -5.31 7.68 -4.37
N GLU A 227 -5.21 6.37 -4.55
CA GLU A 227 -4.60 5.76 -5.74
C GLU A 227 -5.34 6.14 -7.02
N ILE A 228 -6.68 6.14 -7.04
CA ILE A 228 -7.48 6.58 -8.19
C ILE A 228 -7.15 8.03 -8.58
N ILE A 229 -6.98 8.91 -7.57
CA ILE A 229 -6.64 10.31 -7.81
C ILE A 229 -5.24 10.43 -8.42
N LEU A 230 -4.27 9.71 -7.84
CA LEU A 230 -2.88 9.71 -8.31
C LEU A 230 -2.75 9.10 -9.71
N ASP A 231 -3.46 8.01 -10.00
CA ASP A 231 -3.48 7.37 -11.32
C ASP A 231 -4.02 8.33 -12.38
N SER A 232 -5.09 9.06 -12.07
CA SER A 232 -5.67 10.07 -12.98
C SER A 232 -4.66 11.18 -13.34
N GLU A 233 -3.92 11.70 -12.34
CA GLU A 233 -2.87 12.69 -12.59
C GLU A 233 -1.68 12.11 -13.38
N LEU A 234 -1.33 10.84 -13.14
CA LEU A 234 -0.29 10.11 -13.88
C LEU A 234 -0.65 10.00 -15.36
N GLU A 235 -1.90 9.64 -15.66
CA GLU A 235 -2.43 9.55 -17.01
C GLU A 235 -2.43 10.91 -17.71
N GLU A 236 -2.87 11.96 -17.02
CA GLU A 236 -2.89 13.33 -17.57
C GLU A 236 -1.48 13.81 -17.92
N SER A 237 -0.52 13.60 -17.02
CA SER A 237 0.89 13.96 -17.21
C SER A 237 1.52 13.19 -18.38
N ALA A 238 1.29 11.87 -18.44
CA ALA A 238 1.77 11.03 -19.53
C ALA A 238 1.17 11.45 -20.89
N ARG A 239 -0.11 11.82 -20.92
CA ARG A 239 -0.78 12.32 -22.12
C ARG A 239 -0.18 13.65 -22.59
N LYS A 240 0.06 14.59 -21.67
CA LYS A 240 0.70 15.89 -21.97
C LYS A 240 2.09 15.69 -22.58
N GLN A 241 2.93 14.84 -21.98
CA GLN A 241 4.27 14.52 -22.50
C GLN A 241 4.23 13.93 -23.92
N LYS A 242 3.32 12.99 -24.18
CA LYS A 242 3.16 12.41 -25.54
C LYS A 242 2.78 13.46 -26.58
N ILE A 243 1.87 14.38 -26.23
CA ILE A 243 1.45 15.47 -27.12
C ILE A 243 2.62 16.43 -27.39
N GLU A 244 3.40 16.76 -26.37
CA GLU A 244 4.56 17.65 -26.51
C GLU A 244 5.66 17.01 -27.36
N GLN A 245 5.94 15.72 -27.17
CA GLN A 245 6.86 14.95 -28.01
C GLN A 245 6.39 14.87 -29.47
N ALA A 246 5.09 14.70 -29.70
CA ALA A 246 4.53 14.73 -31.05
C ALA A 246 4.69 16.11 -31.68
N ARG A 247 4.41 17.20 -30.94
CA ARG A 247 4.56 18.58 -31.42
C ARG A 247 6.02 18.92 -31.76
N SER A 248 6.96 18.54 -30.91
CA SER A 248 8.38 18.78 -31.16
C SER A 248 8.90 17.99 -32.37
N SER A 249 8.47 16.74 -32.51
CA SER A 249 8.82 15.89 -33.67
C SER A 249 8.23 16.45 -34.97
N LEU A 250 6.97 16.90 -34.96
CA LEU A 250 6.32 17.54 -36.11
C LEU A 250 7.02 18.85 -36.50
N SER A 251 7.38 19.69 -35.51
CA SER A 251 8.13 20.92 -35.76
C SER A 251 9.50 20.63 -36.39
N ALA A 252 10.21 19.61 -35.91
CA ALA A 252 11.52 19.21 -36.45
C ALA A 252 11.43 18.64 -37.88
N LEU A 253 10.34 17.93 -38.20
CA LEU A 253 10.05 17.45 -39.56
C LEU A 253 9.74 18.63 -40.50
N GLN A 254 8.91 19.57 -40.08
CA GLN A 254 8.57 20.76 -40.87
C GLN A 254 9.80 21.63 -41.16
N SER A 255 10.76 21.73 -40.23
CA SER A 255 12.02 22.44 -40.49
C SER A 255 12.97 21.72 -41.44
N LYS A 256 12.85 20.39 -41.61
CA LYS A 256 13.65 19.59 -42.55
C LYS A 256 13.05 19.49 -43.95
N LEU A 257 11.75 19.78 -44.08
CA LEU A 257 11.02 19.78 -45.35
C LEU A 257 11.01 21.17 -46.03
N LYS A 258 11.60 22.19 -45.38
CA LYS A 258 11.99 23.46 -45.99
C LYS A 258 13.44 23.40 -46.44
#